data_AF-A0A6N6MUG8-F1
#
_entry.id   AF-A0A6N6MUG8-F1
#
_cell.length_a   1.000
_cell.length_b   1.000
_cell.length_c   1.000
_cell.angle_alpha   90.00
_cell.angle_beta   90.00
_cell.angle_gamma   90.00
#
_symmetry.space_group_name_H-M   'P 1'
#
loop_
_entity.id
_entity.type
_entity.pdbx_description
1 polymer ?
#
loop_
_entity_poly.entity_id
_entity_poly.type
_entity_poly.pdbx_seq_one_letter_code
_entity_poly.pdbx_strand_id
1 'polypeptide(L)'
;MHALARTTPRTLATVLVLAAVVITAAVSLFKLTVGGAIALYFVLWWTLLFAILPLRNQPETRAERIVPGQDPGAPAVPRLREKAVWTTVFAGAALLAALAIFPLAGL
;
A
#
# COMPACT_ATOMS: atom_id res chain seq x y z
N MET A 1 -8.07 1.94 -25.41
CA MET A 1 -8.07 1.67 -23.94
C MET A 1 -7.38 0.34 -23.53
N HIS A 2 -6.73 -0.41 -24.43
CA HIS A 2 -6.14 -1.73 -24.12
C HIS A 2 -4.66 -1.74 -23.66
N ALA A 3 -3.99 -0.58 -23.62
CA ALA A 3 -2.58 -0.49 -23.25
C ALA A 3 -2.35 -0.41 -21.72
N LEU A 4 -3.27 0.23 -20.98
CA LEU A 4 -3.15 0.42 -19.53
C LEU A 4 -3.35 -0.89 -18.75
N ALA A 5 -4.29 -1.73 -19.19
CA ALA A 5 -4.68 -2.99 -18.53
C ALA A 5 -3.54 -4.02 -18.44
N ARG A 6 -2.56 -3.98 -19.35
CA ARG A 6 -1.44 -4.93 -19.36
C ARG A 6 -0.41 -4.71 -18.26
N THR A 7 -0.40 -3.53 -17.62
CA THR A 7 0.60 -3.19 -16.59
C THR A 7 0.09 -3.31 -15.15
N THR A 8 -1.24 -3.31 -14.96
CA THR A 8 -1.94 -3.61 -13.70
C THR A 8 -1.55 -4.96 -13.08
N PRO A 9 -1.48 -6.09 -13.84
CA PRO A 9 -1.13 -7.39 -13.26
C PRO A 9 0.30 -7.43 -12.72
N ARG A 10 1.25 -6.72 -13.35
CA ARG A 10 2.64 -6.65 -12.84
C ARG A 10 2.74 -5.93 -11.51
N THR A 11 1.98 -4.85 -11.31
CA THR A 11 1.95 -4.16 -10.01
C THR A 11 1.31 -4.98 -8.90
N LEU A 12 0.23 -5.70 -9.21
CA LEU A 12 -0.37 -6.64 -8.27
C LEU A 12 0.61 -7.75 -7.90
N ALA A 13 1.31 -8.33 -8.89
CA ALA A 13 2.33 -9.35 -8.65
C ALA A 13 3.46 -8.83 -7.74
N THR A 14 3.99 -7.63 -8.01
CA THR A 14 5.03 -7.03 -7.16
C THR A 14 4.54 -6.81 -5.72
N VAL A 15 3.33 -6.27 -5.54
CA VAL A 15 2.75 -6.04 -4.22
C VAL A 15 2.54 -7.37 -3.48
N LEU A 16 2.04 -8.40 -4.16
CA LEU A 16 1.84 -9.73 -3.58
C LEU A 16 3.15 -10.39 -3.18
N VAL A 17 4.19 -10.31 -4.01
CA VAL A 17 5.52 -10.85 -3.68
C VAL A 17 6.11 -10.13 -2.47
N LEU A 18 6.05 -8.80 -2.43
CA LEU A 18 6.54 -8.03 -1.29
C LEU A 18 5.76 -8.34 -0.01
N ALA A 19 4.42 -8.44 -0.09
CA ALA A 19 3.59 -8.82 1.04
C ALA A 19 3.93 -10.24 1.53
N ALA A 20 4.10 -11.20 0.63
CA ALA A 20 4.48 -12.56 0.97
C ALA A 20 5.85 -12.63 1.65
N VAL A 21 6.84 -11.86 1.17
CA VAL A 21 8.16 -11.75 1.81
C VAL A 21 8.05 -11.18 3.23
N VAL A 22 7.26 -10.11 3.42
CA VAL A 22 7.05 -9.51 4.74
C VAL A 22 6.37 -10.48 5.70
N ILE A 23 5.32 -11.18 5.25
CA ILE A 23 4.60 -12.16 6.07
C ILE A 23 5.52 -13.33 6.43
N THR A 24 6.30 -13.84 5.47
CA THR A 24 7.26 -14.93 5.69
C THR A 24 8.30 -14.51 6.72
N ALA A 25 8.87 -13.32 6.58
CA ALA A 25 9.83 -12.75 7.53
C ALA A 25 9.22 -12.62 8.93
N ALA A 26 8.00 -12.07 9.05
CA ALA A 26 7.31 -11.91 10.33
C ALA A 26 7.08 -13.26 11.05
N VAL A 27 6.67 -14.29 10.31
CA VAL A 27 6.46 -15.64 10.86
C VAL A 27 7.80 -16.27 11.28
N SER A 28 8.83 -16.18 10.44
CA SER A 28 10.12 -16.84 10.71
C SER A 28 10.95 -16.16 11.82
N LEU A 29 10.91 -14.83 11.91
CA LEU A 29 11.72 -14.06 12.86
C LEU A 29 11.04 -13.91 14.23
N PHE A 30 9.70 -13.81 14.27
CA PHE A 30 8.97 -13.45 15.49
C PHE A 30 7.97 -14.53 15.97
N LYS A 31 7.96 -15.73 15.36
CA LYS A 31 7.09 -16.87 15.74
C LYS A 31 5.60 -16.51 15.81
N LEU A 32 5.13 -15.65 14.91
CA LEU A 32 3.71 -15.36 14.73
C LEU A 32 2.99 -16.54 14.06
N THR A 33 1.70 -16.71 14.34
CA THR A 33 0.85 -17.58 13.52
C THR A 33 0.65 -16.95 12.14
N VAL A 34 0.39 -17.80 11.13
CA VAL A 34 0.11 -17.31 9.77
C VAL A 34 -1.13 -16.40 9.76
N GLY A 35 -2.16 -16.74 10.53
CA GLY A 35 -3.38 -15.94 10.66
C GLY A 35 -3.11 -14.57 11.30
N GLY A 36 -2.39 -14.53 12.43
CA GLY A 36 -2.03 -13.31 13.12
C GLY A 36 -1.16 -12.38 12.27
N ALA A 37 -0.16 -12.95 11.57
CA ALA A 37 0.70 -12.18 10.67
C ALA A 37 -0.08 -11.54 9.51
N ILE A 38 -1.00 -12.28 8.88
CA ILE A 38 -1.86 -11.75 7.81
C ILE A 38 -2.78 -10.64 8.34
N ALA A 39 -3.44 -10.87 9.49
CA ALA A 39 -4.38 -9.91 10.05
C ALA A 39 -3.69 -8.58 10.43
N LEU A 40 -2.57 -8.64 11.15
CA LEU A 40 -1.80 -7.45 11.52
C LEU A 40 -1.27 -6.72 10.30
N TYR A 41 -0.70 -7.45 9.34
CA TYR A 41 -0.21 -6.85 8.10
C TYR A 41 -1.34 -6.17 7.32
N PHE A 42 -2.50 -6.81 7.21
CA PHE A 42 -3.66 -6.27 6.50
C PHE A 42 -4.17 -4.97 7.14
N VAL A 43 -4.32 -4.93 8.46
CA VAL A 43 -4.79 -3.73 9.19
C VAL A 43 -3.78 -2.58 9.05
N LEU A 44 -2.48 -2.85 9.22
CA LEU A 44 -1.43 -1.83 9.03
C LEU A 44 -1.39 -1.32 7.59
N TRP A 45 -1.45 -2.25 6.63
CA TRP A 45 -1.43 -1.91 5.21
C TRP A 45 -2.63 -1.05 4.82
N TRP A 46 -3.84 -1.42 5.27
CA TRP A 46 -5.06 -0.66 5.01
C TRP A 46 -4.98 0.75 5.60
N THR A 47 -4.51 0.86 6.84
CA THR A 47 -4.38 2.16 7.54
C THR A 47 -3.37 3.07 6.84
N LEU A 48 -2.21 2.52 6.45
CA LEU A 48 -1.16 3.27 5.75
C LEU A 48 -1.54 3.64 4.32
N LEU A 49 -2.39 2.86 3.66
CA LEU A 49 -2.91 3.22 2.35
C LEU A 49 -3.60 4.59 2.41
N PHE A 50 -4.52 4.78 3.37
CA PHE A 50 -5.20 6.07 3.54
C PHE A 50 -4.26 7.19 4.00
N ALA A 51 -3.25 6.88 4.80
CA ALA A 51 -2.25 7.87 5.21
C ALA A 51 -1.37 8.35 4.03
N ILE A 52 -1.05 7.47 3.08
CA ILE A 52 -0.16 7.76 1.94
C ILE A 52 -0.93 8.34 0.75
N LEU A 53 -2.21 8.01 0.60
CA LEU A 53 -3.06 8.52 -0.48
C LEU A 53 -3.04 10.05 -0.68
N PRO A 54 -3.11 10.90 0.36
CA PRO A 54 -3.10 12.36 0.17
C PRO A 54 -1.73 12.93 -0.19
N LEU A 55 -0.65 12.15 -0.05
CA LEU A 55 0.70 12.64 -0.29
C LEU A 55 0.97 12.85 -1.80
N ARG A 56 1.65 13.96 -2.12
CA ARG A 56 2.06 14.36 -3.49
C ARG A 56 0.89 14.46 -4.48
N ASN A 57 -0.31 14.74 -3.99
CA ASN A 57 -1.45 15.09 -4.82
C ASN A 57 -1.31 16.53 -5.31
N GLN A 58 -1.46 16.76 -6.61
CA GLN A 58 -1.60 18.11 -7.17
C GLN A 58 -2.92 18.21 -7.91
N PRO A 59 -3.75 19.22 -7.61
CA PRO A 59 -5.00 19.45 -8.31
C PRO A 59 -4.74 19.86 -9.76
N GLU A 60 -5.69 19.55 -10.65
CA GLU A 60 -5.63 20.03 -12.03
C GLU A 60 -5.87 21.55 -12.08
N THR A 61 -4.85 22.32 -12.44
CA THR A 61 -4.93 23.78 -12.55
C THR A 61 -5.25 24.27 -13.96
N ARG A 62 -5.27 23.36 -14.94
CA ARG A 62 -5.46 23.69 -16.35
C ARG A 62 -6.94 23.67 -16.70
N ALA A 63 -7.52 24.84 -16.95
CA ALA A 63 -8.95 25.00 -17.24
C ALA A 63 -9.43 24.11 -18.41
N GLU A 64 -8.60 23.88 -19.43
CA GLU A 64 -8.95 23.01 -20.56
C GLU A 64 -9.03 21.50 -20.25
N ARG A 65 -8.55 21.04 -19.09
CA ARG A 65 -8.65 19.62 -18.66
C ARG A 65 -9.74 19.37 -17.62
N ILE A 66 -10.35 20.43 -17.06
CA ILE A 66 -11.40 20.30 -16.05
C ILE A 66 -12.70 19.89 -16.75
N VAL A 67 -13.27 18.76 -16.33
CA VAL A 67 -14.53 18.22 -16.85
C VAL A 67 -15.70 18.77 -16.01
N PRO A 68 -16.87 19.09 -16.59
CA PRO A 68 -18.03 19.54 -15.82
C PRO A 68 -18.39 18.55 -14.70
N GLY A 69 -18.49 19.04 -13.45
CA GLY A 69 -18.75 18.22 -12.26
C GLY A 69 -17.51 17.61 -11.60
N GLN A 70 -16.29 17.90 -12.07
CA GLN A 70 -15.05 17.57 -11.35
C GLN A 70 -14.95 18.33 -10.03
N ASP A 71 -14.57 17.61 -8.96
CA ASP A 71 -14.17 18.23 -7.70
C ASP A 71 -12.87 19.02 -7.91
N PRO A 72 -12.81 20.32 -7.54
CA PRO A 72 -11.60 21.15 -7.65
C PRO A 72 -10.37 20.55 -6.93
N GLY A 73 -10.57 19.68 -5.94
CA GLY A 73 -9.50 18.99 -5.21
C GLY A 73 -9.03 17.68 -5.84
N ALA A 74 -9.66 17.23 -6.92
CA ALA A 74 -9.32 15.96 -7.55
C ALA A 74 -7.89 15.98 -8.12
N PRO A 75 -7.05 14.98 -7.83
CA PRO A 75 -5.71 14.92 -8.39
C PRO A 75 -5.72 14.75 -9.91
N ALA A 76 -4.92 15.59 -10.58
CA ALA A 76 -4.67 15.49 -12.02
C ALA A 76 -4.10 14.12 -12.42
N VAL A 77 -3.20 13.56 -11.59
CA VAL A 77 -2.58 12.25 -11.82
C VAL A 77 -2.59 11.45 -10.51
N PRO A 78 -3.50 10.46 -10.36
CA PRO A 78 -3.67 9.72 -9.11
C PRO A 78 -2.47 8.86 -8.66
N ARG A 79 -1.53 8.53 -9.58
CA ARG A 79 -0.30 7.72 -9.34
C ARG A 79 -0.51 6.47 -8.46
N LEU A 80 -1.68 5.83 -8.54
CA LEU A 80 -2.11 4.74 -7.64
C LEU A 80 -1.10 3.58 -7.55
N ARG A 81 -0.42 3.28 -8.66
CA ARG A 81 0.57 2.20 -8.73
C ARG A 81 1.78 2.45 -7.84
N GLU A 82 2.30 3.69 -7.83
CA GLU A 82 3.41 4.06 -6.97
C GLU A 82 2.98 4.05 -5.51
N LYS A 83 1.80 4.62 -5.22
CA LYS A 83 1.24 4.68 -3.86
C LYS A 83 1.07 3.28 -3.28
N ALA A 84 0.56 2.31 -4.05
CA ALA A 84 0.44 0.93 -3.62
C ALA A 84 1.79 0.29 -3.23
N VAL A 85 2.85 0.51 -4.02
CA VAL A 85 4.19 0.00 -3.70
C VAL A 85 4.75 0.65 -2.43
N TRP A 86 4.61 1.97 -2.31
CA TRP A 86 5.01 2.69 -1.10
C TRP A 86 4.27 2.17 0.14
N THR A 87 2.96 1.98 0.05
CA THR A 87 2.16 1.43 1.15
C THR A 87 2.65 0.06 1.59
N THR A 88 2.95 -0.83 0.64
CA THR A 88 3.47 -2.18 0.96
C THR A 88 4.80 -2.13 1.70
N VAL A 89 5.72 -1.26 1.28
CA VAL A 89 7.04 -1.08 1.93
C VAL A 89 6.90 -0.47 3.32
N PHE A 90 6.14 0.64 3.45
CA PHE A 90 5.93 1.28 4.75
C PHE A 90 5.17 0.39 5.73
N ALA A 91 4.17 -0.36 5.27
CA ALA A 91 3.44 -1.30 6.12
C ALA A 91 4.32 -2.45 6.59
N GLY A 92 5.20 -2.97 5.72
CA GLY A 92 6.17 -4.00 6.11
C GLY A 92 7.17 -3.48 7.15
N ALA A 93 7.71 -2.27 6.93
CA ALA A 93 8.60 -1.64 7.89
C ALA A 93 7.91 -1.38 9.24
N ALA A 94 6.68 -0.87 9.22
CA ALA A 94 5.89 -0.62 10.42
C ALA A 94 5.59 -1.92 11.19
N LEU A 95 5.25 -3.00 10.50
CA LEU A 95 5.03 -4.31 11.12
C LEU A 95 6.32 -4.83 11.78
N LEU A 96 7.45 -4.80 11.07
CA LEU A 96 8.73 -5.26 11.62
C LEU A 96 9.18 -4.41 12.81
N ALA A 97 9.01 -3.09 12.74
CA ALA A 97 9.29 -2.20 13.86
C ALA A 97 8.41 -2.50 15.08
N ALA A 98 7.10 -2.72 14.86
CA ALA A 98 6.18 -3.08 15.92
C ALA A 98 6.56 -4.41 16.59
N LEU A 99 6.95 -5.43 15.81
CA LEU A 99 7.39 -6.73 16.33
C LEU A 99 8.75 -6.69 17.05
N ALA A 100 9.64 -5.78 16.64
CA ALA A 100 10.92 -5.57 17.31
C ALA A 100 10.75 -4.91 18.69
N ILE A 101 9.74 -4.03 18.83
CA ILE A 101 9.45 -3.32 20.09
C ILE A 101 8.59 -4.19 21.01
N PHE A 102 7.58 -4.87 20.44
CA PHE A 102 6.63 -5.69 21.16
C PHE A 102 6.81 -7.16 20.79
N PRO A 103 7.29 -8.01 21.72
CA PRO A 103 7.42 -9.44 21.47
C PRO A 103 6.04 -10.10 21.44
N LEU A 104 5.39 -10.05 20.28
CA LEU A 104 4.04 -10.61 20.02
C LEU A 104 4.10 -12.10 19.62
N ALA A 105 5.02 -12.87 20.22
CA ALA A 105 5.21 -14.27 19.87
C ALA A 105 3.93 -15.08 20.14
N GLY A 106 3.47 -15.87 19.15
CA GLY A 106 2.32 -16.76 19.28
C GLY A 106 0.94 -16.16 18.99
N LEU A 107 0.87 -14.91 18.49
CA LEU A 107 -0.37 -14.26 18.04
C LEU A 107 -0.90 -14.80 16.70
#